data_AF-A0A1G1PQ93-F1
#
_entry.id   AF-A0A1G1PQ93-F1
#
_cell.length_a   1.000
_cell.length_b   1.000
_cell.length_c   1.000
_cell.angle_alpha   90.00
_cell.angle_beta   90.00
_cell.angle_gamma   90.00
#
_symmetry.space_group_name_H-M   'P 1'
#
loop_
_entity.id
_entity.type
_entity.pdbx_description
1 polymer ?
#
loop_
_entity_poly.entity_id
_entity_poly.type
_entity_poly.pdbx_seq_one_letter_code
_entity_poly.pdbx_strand_id
1 'polypeptide(L)'
;MQEGGLEKHNLVLQKKYARIESREQRWEGLFAKDAEVILVAYGTMSRIARSAIRRLRAKGRNVGLIRPITLWPFPRKIFERVKSVGSRVKFLVVEMSYGQMLEDVLLAVNGKFPVEFLGRAGGGIPGEDEIIEKVTKGY
;
A
#
# COMPACT_ATOMS: atom_id res chain seq x y z
N MET A 1 25.90 -27.18 20.05
CA MET A 1 25.95 -26.99 18.59
C MET A 1 27.37 -26.55 18.22
N GLN A 2 27.94 -27.05 17.13
CA GLN A 2 29.18 -26.46 16.60
C GLN A 2 28.94 -25.01 16.20
N GLU A 3 29.95 -24.17 16.40
CA GLU A 3 29.98 -22.80 15.92
C GLU A 3 29.62 -22.75 14.42
N GLY A 4 28.76 -21.81 14.01
CA GLY A 4 28.28 -21.69 12.63
C GLY A 4 27.19 -22.67 12.18
N GLY A 5 26.80 -23.66 13.00
CA GLY A 5 25.71 -24.59 12.66
C GLY A 5 24.35 -23.89 12.46
N LEU A 6 24.01 -22.97 13.38
CA LEU A 6 22.79 -22.16 13.30
C LEU A 6 22.84 -21.13 12.16
N GLU A 7 24.02 -20.61 11.85
CA GLU A 7 24.22 -19.68 10.74
C GLU A 7 23.90 -20.36 9.40
N LYS A 8 24.45 -21.56 9.16
CA LYS A 8 24.15 -22.35 7.96
C LYS A 8 22.66 -22.63 7.82
N HIS A 9 21.99 -22.96 8.91
CA HIS A 9 20.53 -23.15 8.93
C HIS A 9 19.80 -21.86 8.55
N ASN A 10 20.16 -20.73 9.15
CA ASN A 10 19.57 -19.44 8.86
C ASN A 10 19.77 -19.03 7.39
N LEU A 11 20.94 -19.29 6.79
CA LEU A 11 21.18 -19.03 5.37
C LEU A 11 20.23 -19.83 4.45
N VAL A 12 19.88 -21.07 4.82
CA VAL A 12 18.86 -21.85 4.10
C VAL A 12 17.48 -21.18 4.22
N LEU A 13 17.12 -20.69 5.41
CA LEU A 13 15.87 -19.95 5.62
C LEU A 13 15.85 -18.64 4.83
N GLN A 14 16.95 -17.87 4.80
CA GLN A 14 17.05 -16.64 4.02
C GLN A 14 16.81 -16.90 2.52
N LYS A 15 17.39 -17.98 1.96
CA LYS A 15 17.12 -18.39 0.57
C LYS A 15 15.65 -18.73 0.33
N LYS A 16 15.01 -19.39 1.30
CA LYS A 16 13.56 -19.70 1.23
C LYS A 16 12.74 -18.42 1.25
N TYR A 17 13.03 -17.47 2.14
CA TYR A 17 12.33 -16.20 2.24
C TYR A 17 12.51 -15.35 0.97
N ALA A 18 13.73 -15.22 0.44
CA ALA A 18 13.97 -14.52 -0.82
C ALA A 18 13.18 -15.12 -2.00
N ARG A 19 13.04 -16.46 -2.04
CA ARG A 19 12.20 -17.14 -3.05
C ARG A 19 10.72 -16.82 -2.88
N ILE A 20 10.22 -16.73 -1.64
CA ILE A 20 8.83 -16.35 -1.36
C ILE A 20 8.62 -14.89 -1.74
N GLU A 21 9.48 -13.98 -1.29
CA GLU A 21 9.40 -12.54 -1.60
C GLU A 21 9.41 -12.25 -3.10
N SER A 22 10.20 -13.00 -3.89
CA SER A 22 10.25 -12.78 -5.33
C SER A 22 9.02 -13.31 -6.08
N ARG A 23 8.33 -14.33 -5.56
CA ARG A 23 7.27 -15.06 -6.29
C ARG A 23 5.86 -14.79 -5.78
N GLU A 24 5.70 -14.49 -4.50
CA GLU A 24 4.40 -14.49 -3.82
C GLU A 24 3.87 -13.09 -3.49
N GLN A 25 4.44 -12.03 -4.08
CA GLN A 25 3.86 -10.70 -4.01
C GLN A 25 2.56 -10.65 -4.81
N ARG A 26 1.43 -10.39 -4.15
CA ARG A 26 0.11 -10.30 -4.80
C ARG A 26 -0.58 -9.00 -4.45
N TRP A 27 -1.13 -8.34 -5.45
CA TRP A 27 -1.86 -7.09 -5.32
C TRP A 27 -2.91 -6.94 -6.42
N GLU A 28 -3.87 -6.06 -6.19
CA GLU A 28 -4.78 -5.56 -7.21
C GLU A 28 -4.50 -4.07 -7.43
N GLY A 29 -4.46 -3.65 -8.70
CA GLY A 29 -4.42 -2.24 -9.08
C GLY A 29 -5.76 -1.82 -9.69
N LEU A 30 -6.26 -0.65 -9.31
CA LEU A 30 -7.44 -0.04 -9.94
C LEU A 30 -7.11 1.43 -10.27
N PHE A 31 -7.23 1.81 -11.54
CA PHE A 31 -6.94 3.18 -12.03
C PHE A 31 -5.58 3.75 -11.55
N ALA A 32 -4.60 2.89 -11.26
CA ALA A 32 -3.34 3.33 -10.66
C ALA A 32 -2.38 3.98 -11.66
N LYS A 33 -2.64 3.86 -12.97
CA LYS A 33 -1.75 4.37 -14.02
C LYS A 33 -1.91 5.89 -14.23
N ASP A 34 -3.14 6.39 -14.15
CA ASP A 34 -3.50 7.79 -14.39
C ASP A 34 -3.76 8.56 -13.09
N ALA A 35 -3.66 7.89 -11.94
CA ALA A 35 -3.95 8.49 -10.65
C ALA A 35 -2.90 9.51 -10.21
N GLU A 36 -3.39 10.68 -9.78
CA GLU A 36 -2.61 11.66 -9.02
C GLU A 36 -2.59 11.31 -7.52
N VAL A 37 -3.65 10.65 -7.04
CA VAL A 37 -3.75 10.13 -5.67
C VAL A 37 -3.96 8.63 -5.71
N ILE A 38 -3.06 7.88 -5.09
CA ILE A 38 -3.18 6.43 -4.96
C ILE A 38 -3.53 6.09 -3.52
N LEU A 39 -4.73 5.54 -3.33
CA LEU A 39 -5.09 4.92 -2.07
C LEU A 39 -4.35 3.60 -1.92
N VAL A 40 -3.80 3.33 -0.73
CA VAL A 40 -3.25 2.01 -0.39
C VAL A 40 -4.07 1.45 0.76
N ALA A 41 -4.82 0.38 0.49
CA ALA A 41 -5.74 -0.20 1.46
C ALA A 41 -5.90 -1.70 1.22
N TYR A 42 -5.88 -2.50 2.29
CA TYR A 42 -6.10 -3.95 2.27
C TYR A 42 -7.41 -4.33 2.98
N GLY A 43 -7.81 -5.60 2.89
CA GLY A 43 -8.96 -6.13 3.63
C GLY A 43 -10.26 -5.33 3.42
N THR A 44 -10.96 -5.03 4.51
CA THR A 44 -12.21 -4.24 4.48
C THR A 44 -12.00 -2.82 3.94
N MET A 45 -10.90 -2.16 4.30
CA MET A 45 -10.62 -0.80 3.82
C MET A 45 -10.50 -0.71 2.31
N SER A 46 -10.02 -1.77 1.66
CA SER A 46 -9.96 -1.81 0.20
C SER A 46 -11.35 -1.71 -0.47
N ARG A 47 -12.41 -2.21 0.16
CA ARG A 47 -13.79 -2.13 -0.38
C ARG A 47 -14.33 -0.70 -0.26
N ILE A 48 -14.12 -0.07 0.89
CA ILE A 48 -14.54 1.31 1.16
C ILE A 48 -13.76 2.27 0.25
N ALA A 49 -12.46 2.07 0.09
CA ALA A 49 -11.62 2.84 -0.82
C ALA A 49 -12.12 2.77 -2.28
N ARG A 50 -12.58 1.60 -2.75
CA ARG A 50 -13.18 1.46 -4.10
C ARG A 50 -14.44 2.31 -4.26
N SER A 51 -15.29 2.40 -3.24
CA SER A 51 -16.48 3.27 -3.27
C SER A 51 -16.09 4.75 -3.34
N ALA A 52 -15.17 5.19 -2.47
CA ALA A 52 -14.64 6.55 -2.47
C ALA A 52 -14.04 6.93 -3.84
N ILE A 53 -13.25 6.03 -4.45
CA ILE A 53 -12.66 6.23 -5.78
C ILE A 53 -13.73 6.44 -6.84
N ARG A 54 -14.81 5.65 -6.86
CA ARG A 54 -15.89 5.84 -7.84
C ARG A 54 -16.51 7.23 -7.73
N ARG A 55 -16.80 7.70 -6.51
CA ARG A 55 -17.36 9.04 -6.30
C ARG A 55 -16.38 10.15 -6.68
N LEU A 56 -15.10 10.00 -6.34
CA LEU A 56 -14.05 10.98 -6.67
C LEU A 56 -13.85 11.07 -8.18
N ARG A 57 -13.78 9.93 -8.87
CA ARG A 57 -13.64 9.89 -10.34
C ARG A 57 -14.87 10.42 -11.06
N ALA A 58 -16.08 10.18 -10.55
CA ALA A 58 -17.31 10.79 -11.07
C ALA A 58 -17.30 12.34 -10.98
N LYS A 59 -16.48 12.89 -10.08
CA LYS A 59 -16.22 14.34 -9.95
C LYS A 59 -14.96 14.80 -10.71
N GLY A 60 -14.44 13.98 -11.63
CA GLY A 60 -13.28 14.31 -12.45
C GLY A 60 -11.92 14.25 -11.73
N ARG A 61 -11.83 13.62 -10.55
CA ARG A 61 -10.55 13.47 -9.82
C ARG A 61 -9.87 12.16 -10.17
N ASN A 62 -8.59 12.23 -10.55
CA ASN A 62 -7.78 11.07 -10.91
C ASN A 62 -7.27 10.34 -9.66
N VAL A 63 -8.07 9.42 -9.14
CA VAL A 63 -7.75 8.62 -7.95
C VAL A 63 -7.69 7.15 -8.32
N GLY A 64 -6.71 6.44 -7.76
CA GLY A 64 -6.49 5.01 -7.95
C GLY A 64 -6.33 4.25 -6.64
N LEU A 65 -6.22 2.92 -6.73
CA LEU A 65 -6.02 2.01 -5.62
C LEU A 65 -4.87 1.06 -5.91
N ILE A 66 -4.03 0.86 -4.91
CA ILE A 66 -3.21 -0.34 -4.74
C ILE A 66 -3.79 -1.10 -3.56
N ARG A 67 -4.27 -2.32 -3.80
CA ARG A 67 -4.72 -3.24 -2.77
C ARG A 67 -3.71 -4.36 -2.60
N PRO A 68 -2.90 -4.36 -1.53
CA PRO A 68 -2.16 -5.55 -1.15
C PRO A 68 -3.11 -6.71 -0.89
N ILE A 69 -2.87 -7.85 -1.54
CA ILE A 69 -3.53 -9.12 -1.23
C ILE A 69 -2.68 -9.85 -0.19
N THR A 70 -1.36 -9.83 -0.35
CA THR A 70 -0.39 -10.28 0.66
C THR A 70 0.15 -9.09 1.44
N LEU A 71 0.18 -9.20 2.77
CA LEU A 71 0.91 -8.27 3.64
C LEU A 71 2.36 -8.71 3.84
N TRP A 72 2.60 -10.04 3.86
CA TRP A 72 3.93 -10.60 3.67
C TRP A 72 3.88 -11.72 2.62
N PRO A 73 4.76 -11.70 1.60
CA PRO A 73 5.66 -10.59 1.28
C PRO A 73 4.86 -9.37 0.79
N PHE A 74 5.24 -8.18 1.27
CA PHE A 74 4.61 -6.93 0.87
C PHE A 74 4.89 -6.66 -0.63
N PRO A 75 3.89 -6.26 -1.44
CA PRO A 75 4.01 -6.19 -2.89
C PRO A 75 4.78 -4.94 -3.38
N ARG A 76 6.07 -4.81 -3.07
CA ARG A 76 6.91 -3.65 -3.45
C ARG A 76 6.96 -3.38 -4.95
N LYS A 77 6.85 -4.42 -5.79
CA LYS A 77 6.92 -4.32 -7.27
C LYS A 77 5.90 -3.37 -7.89
N ILE A 78 4.73 -3.18 -7.28
CA ILE A 78 3.72 -2.25 -7.83
C ILE A 78 4.14 -0.79 -7.64
N PHE A 79 4.79 -0.47 -6.52
CA PHE A 79 5.25 0.89 -6.24
C PHE A 79 6.39 1.30 -7.17
N GLU A 80 7.24 0.36 -7.57
CA GLU A 80 8.27 0.58 -8.60
C GLU A 80 7.67 0.97 -9.95
N ARG A 81 6.53 0.37 -10.33
CA ARG A 81 5.83 0.73 -11.57
C ARG A 81 5.17 2.11 -11.51
N VAL A 82 4.76 2.57 -10.33
CA VAL A 82 4.24 3.93 -10.17
C VAL A 82 5.36 4.96 -10.32
N LYS A 83 6.58 4.66 -9.82
CA LYS A 83 7.76 5.54 -9.92
C LYS A 83 8.08 5.96 -11.35
N SER A 84 7.73 5.15 -12.36
CA SER A 84 8.02 5.45 -13.76
C SER A 84 6.99 6.34 -14.47
N VAL A 85 5.85 6.68 -13.84
CA VAL A 85 4.71 7.29 -14.54
C VAL A 85 4.56 8.81 -14.31
N GLY A 86 5.16 9.39 -13.26
CA GLY A 86 5.21 10.85 -13.11
C GLY A 86 5.58 11.34 -11.71
N SER A 87 6.05 12.58 -11.62
CA SER A 87 6.58 13.22 -10.39
C SER A 87 5.53 13.81 -9.45
N ARG A 88 4.22 13.64 -9.72
CA ARG A 88 3.13 14.32 -9.00
C ARG A 88 2.18 13.37 -8.26
N VAL A 89 2.54 12.10 -8.10
CA VAL A 89 1.70 11.12 -7.39
C VAL A 89 1.84 11.30 -5.88
N LYS A 90 0.71 11.30 -5.16
CA LYS A 90 0.66 11.19 -3.70
C LYS A 90 -0.03 9.90 -3.26
N PHE A 91 0.40 9.33 -2.15
CA PHE A 91 -0.20 8.13 -1.56
C PHE A 91 -1.02 8.48 -0.33
N LEU A 92 -2.19 7.87 -0.19
CA LEU A 92 -2.96 7.89 1.05
C LEU A 92 -3.14 6.45 1.54
N VAL A 93 -2.47 6.12 2.64
CA VAL A 93 -2.57 4.83 3.29
C VAL A 93 -3.79 4.83 4.20
N VAL A 94 -4.70 3.88 3.98
CA VAL A 94 -5.94 3.76 4.74
C VAL A 94 -6.02 2.41 5.43
N GLU A 95 -6.05 2.42 6.76
CA GLU A 95 -5.96 1.20 7.56
C GLU A 95 -6.98 1.14 8.70
N MET A 96 -7.36 -0.09 9.06
CA MET A 96 -7.99 -0.38 10.35
C MET A 96 -6.91 -0.82 11.37
N SER A 97 -5.85 -0.03 11.45
CA SER A 97 -4.62 -0.27 12.21
C SER A 97 -3.97 1.08 12.54
N TYR A 98 -2.79 1.07 13.14
CA TYR A 98 -2.02 2.28 13.48
C TYR A 98 -0.77 2.47 12.61
N GLY A 99 -0.80 1.99 11.37
CA GLY A 99 0.24 2.28 10.37
C GLY A 99 1.22 1.13 10.13
N GLN A 100 0.85 -0.09 10.49
CA GLN A 100 1.68 -1.27 10.22
C GLN A 100 2.00 -1.40 8.73
N MET A 101 1.05 -1.12 7.83
CA MET A 101 1.32 -1.09 6.38
C MET A 101 1.91 0.25 5.93
N LEU A 102 1.61 1.37 6.61
CA LEU A 102 2.21 2.67 6.33
C LEU A 102 3.75 2.58 6.29
N GLU A 103 4.37 1.86 7.23
CA GLU A 103 5.82 1.64 7.23
C GLU A 103 6.31 0.95 5.94
N ASP A 104 5.63 -0.11 5.52
CA ASP A 104 5.93 -0.80 4.25
C ASP A 104 5.79 0.13 3.04
N VAL A 105 4.75 0.98 3.02
CA VAL A 105 4.54 1.96 1.93
C VAL A 105 5.66 2.99 1.90
N LEU A 106 6.01 3.57 3.06
CA LEU A 106 7.09 4.55 3.19
C LEU A 106 8.41 3.98 2.68
N LEU A 107 8.74 2.74 3.07
CA LEU A 107 9.92 2.04 2.59
C LEU A 107 9.83 1.75 1.08
N ALA A 108 8.68 1.33 0.57
CA ALA A 108 8.49 1.02 -0.84
C ALA A 108 8.62 2.27 -1.73
N VAL A 109 8.17 3.44 -1.29
CA VAL A 109 8.34 4.70 -2.05
C VAL A 109 9.69 5.36 -1.81
N ASN A 110 10.32 5.10 -0.67
CA ASN A 110 11.65 5.60 -0.27
C ASN A 110 11.77 7.13 -0.43
N GLY A 111 10.82 7.87 0.15
CA GLY A 111 10.81 9.33 0.17
C GLY A 111 10.53 10.03 -1.17
N LYS A 112 10.35 9.29 -2.27
CA LYS A 112 10.11 9.87 -3.60
C LYS A 112 8.75 10.54 -3.76
N PHE A 113 7.78 10.16 -2.93
CA PHE A 113 6.41 10.61 -3.02
C PHE A 113 5.88 10.99 -1.64
N PRO A 114 5.02 12.01 -1.54
CA PRO A 114 4.27 12.26 -0.32
C PRO A 114 3.41 11.05 0.04
N VAL A 115 3.41 10.69 1.32
CA VAL A 115 2.57 9.62 1.88
C VAL A 115 1.82 10.20 3.07
N GLU A 116 0.49 10.13 3.01
CA GLU A 116 -0.40 10.46 4.12
C GLU A 116 -1.04 9.20 4.70
N PHE A 117 -1.56 9.33 5.91
CA PHE A 117 -2.20 8.24 6.64
C PHE A 117 -3.60 8.61 7.12
N LEU A 118 -4.51 7.65 7.04
CA LEU A 118 -5.83 7.66 7.65
C LEU A 118 -6.07 6.29 8.30
N GLY A 119 -5.84 6.21 9.60
CA GLY A 119 -5.99 4.99 10.39
C GLY A 119 -6.98 5.14 11.52
N ARG A 120 -7.71 4.06 11.82
CA ARG A 120 -8.48 3.89 13.06
C ARG A 120 -8.28 2.46 13.58
N ALA A 121 -8.37 2.25 14.89
CA ALA A 121 -8.33 0.92 15.47
C ALA A 121 -9.43 0.75 16.54
N GLY A 122 -9.43 -0.39 17.24
CA GLY A 122 -10.39 -0.66 18.32
C GLY A 122 -11.84 -0.81 17.83
N GLY A 123 -12.04 -1.28 16.60
CA GLY A 123 -13.36 -1.40 15.97
C GLY A 123 -13.82 -0.16 15.21
N GLY A 124 -13.09 0.96 15.29
CA GLY A 124 -13.31 2.12 14.43
C GLY A 124 -12.93 1.83 12.98
N ILE A 125 -13.77 2.24 12.03
CA ILE A 125 -13.56 2.06 10.59
C ILE A 125 -13.52 3.45 9.95
N PRO A 126 -12.45 3.83 9.23
CA PRO A 126 -12.48 5.05 8.44
C PRO A 126 -13.61 5.01 7.41
N GLY A 127 -14.46 6.03 7.43
CA GLY A 127 -15.61 6.15 6.54
C GLY A 127 -15.22 6.55 5.11
N GLU A 128 -16.15 6.34 4.19
CA GLU A 128 -15.98 6.76 2.79
C GLU A 128 -15.81 8.28 2.66
N ASP A 129 -16.61 9.06 3.39
CA ASP A 129 -16.54 10.51 3.36
C ASP A 129 -15.23 11.04 3.98
N GLU A 130 -14.68 10.38 5.01
CA GLU A 130 -13.38 10.73 5.59
C GLU A 130 -12.25 10.55 4.55
N ILE A 131 -12.30 9.46 3.77
CA ILE A 131 -11.34 9.24 2.66
C ILE A 131 -11.47 10.34 1.61
N ILE A 132 -12.70 10.67 1.19
CA ILE A 132 -12.97 11.71 0.20
C ILE A 132 -12.46 13.06 0.68
N GLU A 133 -12.77 13.43 1.93
CA GLU A 133 -12.33 14.66 2.56
C GLU A 133 -10.80 14.73 2.57
N LYS A 134 -10.12 13.68 3.02
CA LYS A 134 -8.65 13.60 3.07
C LYS A 134 -8.02 13.75 1.69
N VAL A 135 -8.59 13.12 0.65
CA VAL A 135 -8.12 13.26 -0.73
C VAL A 135 -8.29 14.71 -1.23
N THR A 136 -9.41 15.35 -0.92
CA THR A 136 -9.76 16.68 -1.44
C THR A 136 -9.09 17.85 -0.70
N LYS A 137 -8.84 17.75 0.61
CA LYS A 137 -8.19 18.82 1.41
C LYS A 137 -6.70 19.02 1.08
N GLY A 138 -6.05 18.02 0.49
CA GLY A 138 -4.64 18.10 0.06
C GLY A 138 -4.44 18.57 -1.39
N TYR A 139 -5.38 19.33 -1.94
CA TYR A 139 -5.30 20.00 -3.25
C TYR A 139 -5.51 21.50 -3.07
#